data_AF-A0A2V7V9I2-F1
#
_entry.id   AF-A0A2V7V9I2-F1
#
_cell.length_a   1.000
_cell.length_b   1.000
_cell.length_c   1.000
_cell.angle_alpha   90.00
_cell.angle_beta   90.00
_cell.angle_gamma   90.00
#
_symmetry.space_group_name_H-M   'P 1'
#
loop_
_entity.id
_entity.type
_entity.pdbx_description
1 polymer ?
#
loop_
_entity_poly.entity_id
_entity_poly.type
_entity_poly.pdbx_seq_one_letter_code
_entity_poly.pdbx_strand_id
1 'polypeptide(L)'
;MKALGPATNSTRTAEQTDIGRFWADQPMLQWNRAWRGISVAAGLSVQDNARFFAMLAASGSDALIACWEAKYHYMFWRPVTAIRAGGENPALTADPNWLGLVSTPNHPEYPAAHGCFSGASTETLSYFFS
;
A
#
# COMPACT_ATOMS: atom_id res chain seq x y z
N MET A 1 -8.18 -3.42 -13.35
CA MET A 1 -7.00 -2.54 -13.54
C MET A 1 -7.07 -1.65 -14.79
N LYS A 2 -7.35 -2.15 -15.99
CA LYS A 2 -7.29 -1.32 -17.22
C LYS A 2 -8.28 -0.15 -17.27
N ALA A 3 -9.48 -0.29 -16.68
CA ALA A 3 -10.49 0.79 -16.65
C ALA A 3 -10.29 1.80 -15.49
N LEU A 4 -9.86 1.31 -14.32
CA LEU A 4 -9.73 2.10 -13.08
C LEU A 4 -8.30 2.53 -12.76
N GLY A 5 -7.29 2.02 -13.45
CA GLY A 5 -5.89 2.38 -13.23
C GLY A 5 -5.32 3.54 -14.07
N PRO A 6 -5.80 3.85 -15.29
CA PRO A 6 -5.09 4.76 -16.19
C PRO A 6 -5.11 6.21 -15.67
N ALA A 7 -4.07 6.98 -15.94
CA ALA A 7 -3.95 8.38 -15.49
C ALA A 7 -5.03 9.29 -16.08
N THR A 8 -5.41 9.04 -17.34
CA THR A 8 -6.44 9.75 -18.09
C THR A 8 -7.47 8.77 -18.63
N ASN A 9 -8.65 9.27 -19.02
CA ASN A 9 -9.74 8.48 -19.61
C ASN A 9 -10.13 7.24 -18.77
N SER A 10 -10.02 7.36 -17.45
CA SER A 10 -10.43 6.32 -16.52
C SER A 10 -11.92 6.40 -16.21
N THR A 11 -12.52 5.25 -15.91
CA THR A 11 -13.88 5.16 -15.37
C THR A 11 -13.95 5.44 -13.86
N ARG A 12 -12.88 5.96 -13.24
CA ARG A 12 -12.86 6.32 -11.82
C ARG A 12 -13.78 7.51 -11.55
N THR A 13 -14.47 7.47 -10.41
CA THR A 13 -15.09 8.68 -9.85
C THR A 13 -14.01 9.66 -9.35
N ALA A 14 -14.40 10.91 -9.08
CA ALA A 14 -13.51 11.88 -8.44
C ALA A 14 -13.01 11.36 -7.09
N GLU A 15 -13.91 10.84 -6.25
CA GLU A 15 -13.58 10.25 -4.96
C GLU A 15 -12.57 9.10 -5.06
N GLN A 16 -12.73 8.17 -6.02
CA GLN A 16 -11.77 7.08 -6.23
C GLN A 16 -10.37 7.59 -6.63
N THR A 17 -10.32 8.70 -7.37
CA THR A 17 -9.06 9.36 -7.72
C THR A 17 -8.41 10.01 -6.50
N ASP A 18 -9.19 10.66 -5.65
CA ASP A 18 -8.71 11.28 -4.42
C ASP A 18 -8.23 10.23 -3.41
N ILE A 19 -8.96 9.13 -3.23
CA ILE A 19 -8.52 7.99 -2.41
C ILE A 19 -7.20 7.42 -2.93
N GLY A 20 -7.09 7.21 -4.25
CA GLY A 20 -5.87 6.69 -4.87
C GLY A 20 -4.65 7.61 -4.66
N ARG A 21 -4.86 8.93 -4.70
CA ARG A 21 -3.81 9.93 -4.42
C ARG A 21 -3.49 10.05 -2.94
N PHE A 22 -4.50 9.96 -2.08
CA PHE A 22 -4.32 10.01 -0.63
C PHE A 22 -3.42 8.87 -0.13
N TRP A 23 -3.60 7.66 -0.67
CA TRP A 23 -2.78 6.48 -0.33
C TRP A 23 -1.52 6.33 -1.20
N ALA A 24 -1.17 7.33 -2.02
CA ALA A 24 0.01 7.26 -2.89
C ALA A 24 1.35 7.49 -2.15
N ASP A 25 1.30 8.04 -0.93
CA ASP A 25 2.50 8.27 -0.12
C ASP A 25 3.12 6.95 0.36
N GLN A 26 4.38 7.00 0.78
CA GLN A 26 5.10 5.87 1.32
C GLN A 26 4.38 5.38 2.61
N PRO A 27 3.99 4.08 2.68
CA PRO A 27 3.08 3.61 3.71
C PRO A 27 3.64 3.73 5.13
N MET A 28 4.95 3.54 5.32
CA MET A 28 5.58 3.69 6.65
C MET A 28 5.49 5.14 7.13
N LEU A 29 5.78 6.12 6.27
CA LEU A 29 5.70 7.54 6.62
C LEU A 29 4.27 7.97 6.92
N GLN A 30 3.31 7.53 6.10
CA GLN A 30 1.90 7.84 6.28
C GLN A 30 1.35 7.27 7.59
N TRP A 31 1.61 5.99 7.86
CA TRP A 31 1.16 5.35 9.09
C TRP A 31 1.89 5.87 10.33
N ASN A 32 3.18 6.19 10.27
CA ASN A 32 3.87 6.81 11.41
C ASN A 32 3.24 8.16 11.82
N ARG A 33 2.73 8.95 10.85
CA ARG A 33 1.95 10.15 11.15
C ARG A 33 0.61 9.79 11.81
N ALA A 34 -0.09 8.78 11.31
CA ALA A 34 -1.36 8.32 11.87
C ALA A 34 -1.20 7.79 13.30
N TRP A 35 -0.19 6.96 13.56
CA TRP A 35 0.11 6.41 14.89
C TRP A 35 0.34 7.51 15.92
N ARG A 36 1.09 8.57 15.58
CA ARG A 36 1.27 9.74 16.45
C ARG A 36 -0.05 10.46 16.73
N GLY A 37 -0.87 10.66 15.71
CA GLY A 37 -2.19 11.27 15.88
C GLY A 37 -3.08 10.46 16.82
N ILE A 38 -3.10 9.13 16.67
CA ILE A 38 -3.86 8.20 17.52
C ILE A 38 -3.36 8.23 18.96
N SER A 39 -2.04 8.16 19.16
CA SER A 39 -1.38 8.23 20.48
C SER A 39 -1.77 9.50 21.25
N VAL A 40 -1.74 10.66 20.58
CA VAL A 40 -2.14 11.94 21.19
C VAL A 40 -3.64 11.98 21.47
N ALA A 41 -4.48 11.56 20.51
CA ALA A 41 -5.93 11.57 20.66
C ALA A 41 -6.42 10.65 21.78
N ALA A 42 -5.74 9.52 21.99
CA ALA A 42 -6.03 8.57 23.07
C ALA A 42 -5.48 9.00 24.43
N GLY A 43 -4.65 10.05 24.51
CA GLY A 43 -4.08 10.53 25.76
C GLY A 43 -3.19 9.52 26.47
N LEU A 44 -2.46 8.69 25.70
CA LEU A 44 -1.65 7.59 26.26
C LEU A 44 -0.56 8.11 27.21
N SER A 45 -0.32 7.36 28.29
CA SER A 45 0.80 7.61 29.19
C SER A 45 2.16 7.42 28.47
N VAL A 46 3.27 7.83 29.10
CA VAL A 46 4.61 7.57 28.55
C VAL A 46 4.87 6.06 28.43
N GLN A 47 4.44 5.26 29.41
CA GLN A 47 4.61 3.81 29.37
C GLN A 47 3.75 3.18 28.26
N ASP A 48 2.51 3.61 28.12
CA ASP A 48 1.61 3.11 27.07
C ASP A 48 2.07 3.51 25.69
N ASN A 49 2.60 4.72 25.51
CA ASN A 49 3.22 5.15 24.26
C ASN A 49 4.41 4.29 23.89
N ALA A 50 5.29 3.98 24.86
CA ALA A 50 6.43 3.10 24.60
C ALA A 50 5.98 1.72 24.10
N ARG A 51 4.96 1.13 24.75
CA ARG A 51 4.38 -0.15 24.32
C ARG A 51 3.69 -0.04 22.96
N PHE A 52 2.87 0.99 22.75
CA PHE A 52 2.13 1.25 21.52
C PHE A 52 3.05 1.33 20.30
N PHE A 53 4.08 2.18 20.36
CA PHE A 53 5.02 2.33 19.26
C PHE A 53 5.92 1.11 19.07
N ALA A 54 6.32 0.44 20.16
CA ALA A 54 7.11 -0.79 20.05
C ALA A 54 6.33 -1.90 19.33
N MET A 55 5.05 -2.09 19.66
CA MET A 55 4.21 -3.10 19.01
C MET A 55 3.99 -2.80 17.52
N LEU A 56 3.66 -1.55 17.18
CA LEU A 56 3.45 -1.13 15.79
C LEU A 56 4.72 -1.21 14.95
N ALA A 57 5.86 -0.82 15.53
CA ALA A 57 7.14 -0.90 14.83
C ALA A 57 7.55 -2.36 14.60
N ALA A 58 7.38 -3.24 15.59
CA ALA A 58 7.72 -4.66 15.46
C ALA A 58 6.84 -5.35 14.40
N SER A 59 5.51 -5.28 14.55
CA SER A 59 4.60 -5.94 13.61
C SER A 59 4.69 -5.35 12.20
N GLY A 60 4.83 -4.03 12.09
CA GLY A 60 5.02 -3.35 10.81
C GLY A 60 6.32 -3.78 10.13
N SER A 61 7.41 -3.94 10.89
CA SER A 61 8.70 -4.40 10.33
C SER A 61 8.61 -5.83 9.81
N ASP A 62 8.08 -6.74 10.60
CA ASP A 62 7.93 -8.15 10.20
C ASP A 62 7.02 -8.30 8.98
N ALA A 63 5.94 -7.52 8.93
CA ALA A 63 5.04 -7.49 7.78
C ALA A 63 5.75 -7.03 6.51
N LEU A 64 6.63 -6.03 6.57
CA LEU A 64 7.40 -5.60 5.40
C LEU A 64 8.46 -6.64 5.02
N ILE A 65 9.12 -7.28 5.98
CA ILE A 65 10.10 -8.35 5.69
C ILE A 65 9.41 -9.46 4.89
N ALA A 66 8.29 -9.99 5.38
CA ALA A 66 7.52 -11.02 4.70
C ALA A 66 7.00 -10.54 3.32
N CYS A 67 6.54 -9.29 3.25
CA CYS A 67 6.02 -8.71 2.01
C CYS A 67 7.12 -8.56 0.95
N TRP A 68 8.35 -8.20 1.34
CA TRP A 68 9.48 -8.08 0.41
C TRP A 68 10.02 -9.45 0.01
N GLU A 69 10.09 -10.40 0.95
CA GLU A 69 10.41 -11.79 0.63
C GLU A 69 9.47 -12.30 -0.47
N ALA A 70 8.15 -12.18 -0.28
CA ALA A 70 7.17 -12.59 -1.27
C ALA A 70 7.33 -11.83 -2.61
N LYS A 71 7.58 -10.51 -2.58
CA LYS A 71 7.83 -9.72 -3.80
C LYS A 71 8.94 -10.29 -4.65
N TYR A 72 10.06 -10.63 -4.02
CA TYR A 72 11.24 -11.13 -4.71
C TYR A 72 11.19 -12.65 -4.93
N HIS A 73 10.33 -13.38 -4.22
CA HIS A 73 10.00 -14.76 -4.53
C HIS A 73 9.17 -14.86 -5.83
N TYR A 74 8.07 -14.10 -5.92
CA TYR A 74 7.14 -14.18 -7.06
C TYR A 74 7.58 -13.35 -8.26
N MET A 75 8.39 -12.30 -8.07
CA MET A 75 8.89 -11.41 -9.15
C MET A 75 7.78 -10.90 -10.09
N PHE A 76 6.57 -10.70 -9.55
CA PHE A 76 5.41 -10.39 -10.38
C PHE A 76 5.52 -8.98 -10.98
N TRP A 77 5.32 -8.87 -12.29
CA TRP A 77 5.38 -7.61 -13.03
C TRP A 77 4.32 -6.59 -12.59
N ARG A 78 4.63 -5.31 -12.84
CA ARG A 78 3.74 -4.19 -12.59
C ARG A 78 2.66 -4.08 -13.66
N PRO A 79 1.48 -3.51 -13.33
CA PRO A 79 0.40 -3.32 -14.30
C PRO A 79 0.83 -2.51 -15.53
N VAL A 80 1.68 -1.49 -15.36
CA VAL A 80 2.20 -0.69 -16.47
C VAL A 80 2.99 -1.54 -17.47
N THR A 81 3.80 -2.48 -16.99
CA THR A 81 4.57 -3.39 -17.83
C THR A 81 3.64 -4.39 -18.51
N ALA A 82 2.75 -5.04 -17.75
CA ALA A 82 1.83 -6.05 -18.26
C ALA A 82 0.87 -5.49 -19.32
N ILE A 83 0.23 -4.35 -19.06
CA ILE A 83 -0.76 -3.75 -19.96
C ILE A 83 -0.10 -3.23 -21.25
N ARG A 84 1.09 -2.65 -21.17
CA ARG A 84 1.83 -2.21 -22.36
C ARG A 84 2.27 -3.35 -23.25
N ALA A 85 2.65 -4.49 -22.65
CA ALA A 85 3.08 -5.67 -23.37
C ALA A 85 1.91 -6.55 -23.88
N GLY A 86 0.67 -6.29 -23.47
CA GLY A 86 -0.48 -7.17 -23.75
C GLY A 86 -0.57 -8.40 -22.85
N GLY A 87 0.38 -8.56 -21.94
CA GLY A 87 0.39 -9.63 -20.97
C GLY A 87 0.54 -11.04 -21.55
N GLU A 88 0.36 -12.05 -20.70
CA GLU A 88 0.14 -13.45 -21.12
C GLU A 88 -1.36 -13.79 -21.20
N ASN A 89 -2.23 -12.80 -21.02
CA ASN A 89 -3.68 -12.98 -21.04
C ASN A 89 -4.22 -12.64 -22.44
N PRO A 90 -4.79 -13.61 -23.19
CA PRO A 90 -5.35 -13.35 -24.52
C PRO A 90 -6.46 -12.30 -24.55
N ALA A 91 -7.14 -12.06 -23.42
CA ALA A 91 -8.17 -11.03 -23.29
C ALA A 91 -7.60 -9.62 -23.03
N LEU A 92 -6.29 -9.49 -22.80
CA LEU A 92 -5.63 -8.21 -22.55
C LEU A 92 -5.03 -7.66 -23.85
N THR A 93 -5.74 -6.73 -24.50
CA THR A 93 -5.14 -5.97 -25.61
C THR A 93 -4.02 -5.07 -25.09
N ALA A 94 -2.84 -5.15 -25.71
CA ALA A 94 -1.72 -4.26 -25.43
C ALA A 94 -2.11 -2.78 -25.59
N ASP A 95 -1.64 -1.93 -24.69
CA ASP A 95 -1.76 -0.48 -24.79
C ASP A 95 -0.41 0.16 -24.44
N PRO A 96 0.45 0.41 -25.44
CA PRO A 96 1.79 0.98 -25.24
C PRO A 96 1.82 2.33 -24.52
N ASN A 97 0.71 3.08 -24.57
CA ASN A 97 0.60 4.41 -23.98
C ASN A 97 -0.01 4.39 -22.58
N TRP A 98 -0.43 3.22 -22.08
CA TRP A 98 -1.05 3.12 -20.76
C TRP A 98 -0.09 3.60 -19.66
N LEU A 99 -0.59 4.43 -18.75
CA LEU A 99 0.12 4.94 -17.58
C LEU A 99 -0.81 4.88 -16.37
N GLY A 100 -0.30 4.47 -15.20
CA GLY A 100 -1.07 4.46 -13.97
C GLY A 100 -1.32 5.86 -13.40
N LEU A 101 -2.39 6.02 -12.61
CA LEU A 101 -2.70 7.26 -11.87
C LEU A 101 -1.54 7.72 -10.98
N VAL A 102 -0.87 6.77 -10.33
CA VAL A 102 0.30 7.00 -9.47
C VAL A 102 1.54 6.43 -10.11
N SER A 103 2.70 7.06 -9.84
CA SER A 103 3.97 6.57 -10.34
C SER A 103 4.22 5.15 -9.83
N THR A 104 4.69 4.27 -10.72
CA THR A 104 4.95 2.87 -10.37
C THR A 104 6.27 2.78 -9.58
N PRO A 105 6.28 2.23 -8.36
CA PRO A 105 7.51 2.08 -7.59
C PRO A 105 8.43 0.99 -8.16
N ASN A 106 9.74 1.15 -7.90
CA ASN A 106 10.82 0.30 -8.41
C ASN A 106 11.01 -1.03 -7.63
N HIS A 107 9.93 -1.80 -7.46
CA HIS A 107 9.97 -3.15 -6.89
C HIS A 107 8.85 -4.02 -7.50
N PRO A 108 8.86 -5.36 -7.34
CA PRO A 108 7.80 -6.23 -7.85
C PRO A 108 6.41 -5.93 -7.27
N GLU A 109 5.36 -6.35 -7.96
CA GLU A 109 3.97 -6.02 -7.66
C GLU A 109 3.44 -6.75 -6.42
N TYR A 110 3.53 -8.07 -6.40
CA TYR A 110 2.78 -8.91 -5.46
C TYR A 110 3.62 -9.35 -4.25
N PRO A 111 3.11 -9.23 -3.01
CA PRO A 111 1.87 -8.55 -2.61
C PRO A 111 2.05 -7.03 -2.47
N ALA A 112 0.96 -6.27 -2.34
CA ALA A 112 1.04 -4.81 -2.19
C ALA A 112 1.60 -4.39 -0.82
N ALA A 113 2.67 -3.61 -0.80
CA ALA A 113 3.32 -3.14 0.44
C ALA A 113 2.37 -2.32 1.33
N HIS A 114 1.52 -1.48 0.74
CA HIS A 114 0.47 -0.77 1.46
C HIS A 114 -0.49 -1.73 2.16
N GLY A 115 -0.90 -2.83 1.50
CA GLY A 115 -1.76 -3.85 2.11
C GLY A 115 -1.07 -4.54 3.29
N CYS A 116 0.18 -4.97 3.10
CA CYS A 116 0.98 -5.60 4.15
C CYS A 116 1.10 -4.71 5.40
N PHE A 117 1.51 -3.45 5.22
CA PHE A 117 1.74 -2.53 6.35
C PHE A 117 0.45 -2.05 7.00
N SER A 118 -0.58 -1.74 6.20
CA SER A 118 -1.88 -1.34 6.71
C SER A 118 -2.52 -2.46 7.52
N GLY A 119 -2.49 -3.70 7.02
CA GLY A 119 -3.04 -4.85 7.75
C GLY A 119 -2.35 -5.06 9.10
N ALA A 120 -1.02 -5.05 9.14
CA ALA A 120 -0.27 -5.14 10.39
C ALA A 120 -0.57 -3.99 11.35
N SER A 121 -0.67 -2.76 10.83
CA SER A 121 -1.01 -1.57 11.61
C SER A 121 -2.40 -1.68 12.22
N THR A 122 -3.43 -1.97 11.41
CA THR A 122 -4.81 -2.02 11.88
C THR A 122 -5.05 -3.15 12.88
N GLU A 123 -4.45 -4.32 12.66
CA GLU A 123 -4.56 -5.45 13.57
C GLU A 123 -3.90 -5.14 14.93
N THR A 124 -2.69 -4.56 14.90
CA THR A 124 -1.98 -4.16 16.11
C THR A 124 -2.74 -3.08 16.89
N LEU A 125 -3.31 -2.10 16.18
CA LEU A 125 -4.16 -1.07 16.80
C LEU A 125 -5.40 -1.69 17.45
N SER A 126 -6.08 -2.60 16.76
CA SER A 126 -7.25 -3.31 17.30
C SER A 126 -6.87 -4.06 18.58
N TYR A 127 -5.76 -4.81 18.56
CA TYR A 127 -5.28 -5.56 19.71
C TYR A 127 -4.90 -4.64 20.89
N PHE A 128 -4.25 -3.50 20.63
CA PHE A 128 -3.80 -2.60 21.68
C PHE A 128 -4.95 -1.93 22.44
N PHE A 129 -6.05 -1.61 21.75
CA PHE A 129 -7.21 -0.92 22.32
C PHE A 129 -8.38 -1.84 22.70
N SER A 130 -8.21 -3.16 22.57
CA SER A 130 -9.22 -4.14 23.01
C SER A 130 -9.27 -4.28 24.54
#